data_AF-A0A6A4I4R6-F1
#
_entry.id   AF-A0A6A4I4R6-F1
#
_cell.length_a   1.000
_cell.length_b   1.000
_cell.length_c   1.000
_cell.angle_alpha   90.00
_cell.angle_beta   90.00
_cell.angle_gamma   90.00
#
_symmetry.space_group_name_H-M   'P 1'
#
loop_
_entity.id
_entity.type
_entity.pdbx_description
1 polymer ?
#
loop_
_entity_poly.entity_id
_entity_poly.type
_entity_poly.pdbx_seq_one_letter_code
_entity_poly.pdbx_strand_id
1 'polypeptide(L)'
;MSGEIHLKADLAPSSRTKAVPKELSTPFFYAPSDDGTDENLLVFLHGLGDTHLPFAKLGRQLKLPQTAVLALQAPEKIPFLYEEAYQWYTSFDPLGELIERPNPSAAIDLLSDVLKHLIEVCSWPSDKIHLFGFAQGGTVALELAIQFWKNQINAKSSKSSSLSLGSIVTISGPLLSYPTLPTPSPTPILAVYRPPPADPSLSGGDLTALKKGFNTVKEVKLQSRGPGMPSSKDEWEPIMRFWSERLSRRQVDGVYEVMSGLGPR
;
A
#
# COMPACT_ATOMS: atom_id res chain seq x y z
N MET A 1 38.22 16.20 29.15
CA MET A 1 37.57 15.37 28.11
C MET A 1 36.20 14.98 28.66
N SER A 2 35.18 15.75 28.31
CA SER A 2 33.82 15.54 28.81
C SER A 2 33.11 14.59 27.84
N GLY A 3 32.76 13.40 28.31
CA GLY A 3 32.01 12.44 27.52
C GLY A 3 30.54 12.86 27.41
N GLU A 4 30.09 13.11 26.19
CA GLU A 4 28.66 13.29 25.89
C GLU A 4 27.97 11.93 25.93
N ILE A 5 27.09 11.76 26.91
CA ILE A 5 26.22 10.59 27.05
C ILE A 5 25.02 10.84 26.14
N HIS A 6 24.98 10.19 24.98
CA HIS A 6 23.79 10.16 24.12
C HIS A 6 22.72 9.30 24.80
N LEU A 7 21.78 9.93 25.50
CA LEU A 7 20.53 9.32 25.93
C LEU A 7 19.68 9.04 24.68
N LYS A 8 19.73 7.81 24.15
CA LYS A 8 18.66 7.30 23.30
C LYS A 8 17.41 7.24 24.17
N ALA A 9 16.37 7.96 23.78
CA ALA A 9 15.06 7.81 24.39
C ALA A 9 14.59 6.38 24.13
N ASP A 10 14.55 5.56 25.18
CA ASP A 10 13.93 4.25 25.17
C ASP A 10 12.41 4.43 24.99
N LEU A 11 11.99 4.52 23.72
CA LEU A 11 10.60 4.35 23.36
C LEU A 11 10.21 2.94 23.78
N ALA A 12 9.26 2.83 24.71
CA ALA A 12 8.74 1.55 25.16
C ALA A 12 8.42 0.67 23.93
N PRO A 13 8.84 -0.60 23.91
CA PRO A 13 8.66 -1.46 22.75
C PRO A 13 7.18 -1.53 22.41
N SER A 14 6.82 -1.14 21.18
CA SER A 14 5.42 -1.20 20.74
C SER A 14 4.86 -2.61 20.91
N SER A 15 3.56 -2.74 21.17
CA SER A 15 2.91 -4.04 21.38
C SER A 15 3.19 -4.98 20.21
N ARG A 16 3.40 -6.27 20.50
CA ARG A 16 3.65 -7.27 19.44
C ARG A 16 2.46 -7.41 18.51
N THR A 17 1.24 -7.30 19.04
CA THR A 17 0.01 -7.30 18.25
C THR A 17 -0.57 -5.89 18.19
N LYS A 18 -1.28 -5.58 17.11
CA LYS A 18 -1.98 -4.29 16.93
C LYS A 18 -3.47 -4.46 17.19
N ALA A 19 -4.15 -3.36 17.48
CA ALA A 19 -5.59 -3.39 17.64
C ALA A 19 -6.25 -3.71 16.30
N VAL A 20 -7.27 -4.57 16.34
CA VAL A 20 -8.12 -4.85 15.19
C VAL A 20 -8.89 -3.57 14.83
N PRO A 21 -8.87 -3.12 13.56
CA PRO A 21 -9.68 -1.99 13.12
C PRO A 21 -11.16 -2.26 13.41
N LYS A 22 -11.86 -1.27 13.96
CA LYS A 22 -13.29 -1.35 14.27
C LYS A 22 -14.00 -0.16 13.63
N GLU A 23 -15.27 -0.35 13.30
CA GLU A 23 -16.16 0.75 12.86
C GLU A 23 -15.66 1.50 11.62
N LEU A 24 -14.92 0.84 10.73
CA LEU A 24 -14.62 1.41 9.42
C LEU A 24 -15.93 1.57 8.63
N SER A 25 -16.08 2.68 7.92
CA SER A 25 -17.27 3.04 7.14
C SER A 25 -17.46 2.23 5.86
N THR A 26 -16.63 1.20 5.63
CA THR A 26 -16.74 0.27 4.51
C THR A 26 -16.57 -1.17 5.00
N PRO A 27 -17.23 -2.17 4.38
CA PRO A 27 -16.93 -3.57 4.64
C PRO A 27 -15.45 -3.89 4.43
N PHE A 28 -14.91 -4.73 5.31
CA PHE A 28 -13.51 -5.12 5.27
C PHE A 28 -13.28 -6.50 5.85
N PHE A 29 -12.12 -7.06 5.50
CA PHE A 29 -11.55 -8.22 6.16
C PHE A 29 -10.24 -7.81 6.84
N TYR A 30 -10.04 -8.24 8.08
CA TYR A 30 -8.78 -8.10 8.79
C TYR A 30 -8.30 -9.45 9.32
N ALA A 31 -7.00 -9.70 9.21
CA ALA A 31 -6.34 -10.78 9.93
C ALA A 31 -4.99 -10.32 10.47
N PRO A 32 -4.64 -10.66 11.72
CA PRO A 32 -3.31 -10.40 12.26
C PRO A 32 -2.25 -11.24 11.52
N SER A 33 -0.99 -10.94 11.78
CA SER A 33 0.11 -11.76 11.27
C SER A 33 0.05 -13.19 11.80
N ASP A 34 0.45 -14.15 10.96
CA ASP A 34 0.45 -15.58 11.30
C ASP A 34 1.51 -15.95 12.35
N ASP A 35 2.56 -15.15 12.49
CA ASP A 35 3.61 -15.35 13.49
C ASP A 35 3.34 -14.60 14.82
N GLY A 36 2.17 -13.96 14.94
CA GLY A 36 1.75 -13.23 16.13
C GLY A 36 2.48 -11.91 16.37
N THR A 37 3.23 -11.41 15.38
CA THR A 37 3.88 -10.10 15.44
C THR A 37 3.38 -9.20 14.30
N ASP A 38 2.61 -8.17 14.65
CA ASP A 38 2.06 -7.18 13.73
C ASP A 38 3.04 -6.00 13.58
N GLU A 39 4.15 -6.25 12.88
CA GLU A 39 5.15 -5.21 12.57
C GLU A 39 4.75 -4.39 11.33
N ASN A 40 4.13 -5.04 10.34
CA ASN A 40 3.68 -4.41 9.10
C ASN A 40 2.18 -4.63 8.88
N LEU A 41 1.53 -3.71 8.19
CA LEU A 41 0.17 -3.86 7.72
C LEU A 41 0.16 -3.76 6.19
N LEU A 42 -0.37 -4.79 5.52
CA LEU A 42 -0.62 -4.74 4.08
C LEU A 42 -2.11 -4.53 3.81
N VAL A 43 -2.44 -3.38 3.24
CA VAL A 43 -3.79 -2.98 2.86
C VAL A 43 -4.02 -3.27 1.38
N PHE A 44 -5.03 -4.08 1.07
CA PHE A 44 -5.42 -4.45 -0.28
C PHE A 44 -6.63 -3.66 -0.76
N LEU A 45 -6.53 -3.14 -1.97
CA LEU A 45 -7.56 -2.38 -2.67
C LEU A 45 -7.86 -3.07 -4.02
N HIS A 46 -9.07 -3.58 -4.17
CA HIS A 46 -9.47 -4.38 -5.34
C HIS A 46 -9.69 -3.53 -6.60
N GLY A 47 -9.79 -4.18 -7.76
CA GLY A 47 -10.11 -3.53 -9.04
C GLY A 47 -11.61 -3.32 -9.25
N LEU A 48 -11.96 -2.62 -10.33
CA LEU A 48 -13.35 -2.40 -10.75
C LEU A 48 -14.09 -3.74 -10.89
N GLY A 49 -15.29 -3.82 -10.31
CA GLY A 49 -16.19 -4.96 -10.46
C GLY A 49 -15.90 -6.12 -9.53
N ASP A 50 -14.96 -5.97 -8.60
CA ASP A 50 -14.60 -7.01 -7.63
C ASP A 50 -15.11 -6.65 -6.22
N THR A 51 -14.79 -7.50 -5.25
CA THR A 51 -14.99 -7.29 -3.82
C THR A 51 -13.65 -7.42 -3.08
N HIS A 52 -13.65 -7.14 -1.78
CA HIS A 52 -12.48 -7.32 -0.94
C HIS A 52 -12.12 -8.80 -0.68
N LEU A 53 -13.04 -9.75 -0.93
CA LEU A 53 -12.89 -11.14 -0.51
C LEU A 53 -11.77 -11.90 -1.25
N PRO A 54 -11.61 -11.82 -2.59
CA PRO A 54 -10.48 -12.43 -3.27
C PRO A 54 -9.13 -11.86 -2.80
N PHE A 55 -9.09 -10.56 -2.53
CA PHE A 55 -7.89 -9.86 -2.05
C PHE A 55 -7.54 -10.23 -0.60
N ALA A 56 -8.54 -10.47 0.25
CA ALA A 56 -8.34 -11.06 1.58
C ALA A 56 -7.69 -12.44 1.48
N LYS A 57 -8.22 -13.31 0.60
CA LYS A 57 -7.65 -14.65 0.36
C LYS A 57 -6.21 -14.56 -0.13
N LEU A 58 -5.94 -13.68 -1.11
CA LEU A 58 -4.59 -13.44 -1.62
C LEU A 58 -3.64 -13.01 -0.50
N GLY A 59 -4.00 -12.00 0.29
CA GLY A 59 -3.17 -11.54 1.41
C GLY A 59 -2.81 -12.65 2.39
N ARG A 60 -3.77 -13.54 2.72
CA ARG A 60 -3.54 -14.70 3.59
C ARG A 60 -2.66 -15.78 2.95
N GLN A 61 -2.67 -15.91 1.63
CA GLN A 61 -1.85 -16.87 0.88
C GLN A 61 -0.39 -16.42 0.74
N LEU A 62 -0.12 -15.11 0.73
CA LEU A 62 1.25 -14.59 0.59
C LEU A 62 2.15 -14.92 1.78
N LYS A 63 1.57 -15.15 2.97
CA LYS A 63 2.30 -15.53 4.20
C LYS A 63 3.52 -14.64 4.49
N LEU A 64 3.34 -13.33 4.32
CA LEU A 64 4.40 -12.36 4.57
C LEU A 64 4.76 -12.33 6.07
N PRO A 65 6.05 -12.36 6.43
CA PRO A 65 6.47 -12.41 7.82
C PRO A 65 6.13 -11.11 8.54
N GLN A 66 5.62 -11.22 9.75
CA GLN A 66 5.23 -10.13 10.64
C GLN A 66 4.28 -9.10 9.99
N THR A 67 3.46 -9.56 9.05
CA THR A 67 2.54 -8.70 8.30
C THR A 67 1.08 -9.09 8.53
N ALA A 68 0.32 -8.16 9.11
CA ALA A 68 -1.14 -8.23 9.15
C ALA A 68 -1.74 -7.88 7.79
N VAL A 69 -2.95 -8.36 7.52
CA VAL A 69 -3.67 -8.16 6.25
C VAL A 69 -4.97 -7.41 6.52
N LEU A 70 -5.21 -6.34 5.76
CA LEU A 70 -6.48 -5.64 5.67
C LEU A 70 -6.92 -5.61 4.21
N ALA A 71 -8.12 -6.08 3.89
CA ALA A 71 -8.69 -5.92 2.56
C ALA A 71 -9.96 -5.09 2.67
N LEU A 72 -10.02 -3.98 1.92
CA LEU A 72 -11.11 -3.01 1.96
C LEU A 72 -12.00 -3.16 0.73
N GLN A 73 -13.31 -3.04 0.94
CA GLN A 73 -14.27 -2.97 -0.14
C GLN A 73 -14.43 -1.53 -0.62
N ALA A 74 -14.56 -1.36 -1.94
CA ALA A 74 -14.88 -0.07 -2.51
C ALA A 74 -16.32 0.36 -2.12
N PRO A 75 -16.58 1.67 -1.97
CA PRO A 75 -17.84 2.16 -1.38
C PRO A 75 -19.04 2.08 -2.34
N GLU A 76 -18.83 2.15 -3.65
CA GLU A 76 -19.92 2.20 -4.62
C GLU A 76 -20.20 0.80 -5.18
N LYS A 77 -21.43 0.32 -5.02
CA LYS A 77 -21.90 -0.89 -5.73
C LYS A 77 -22.21 -0.52 -7.18
N ILE A 78 -21.72 -1.32 -8.12
CA ILE A 78 -22.06 -1.17 -9.53
C ILE A 78 -23.53 -1.57 -9.73
N PRO A 79 -24.38 -0.68 -10.26
CA PRO A 79 -25.79 -0.97 -10.42
C PRO A 79 -26.04 -2.00 -11.53
N PHE A 80 -27.19 -2.68 -11.46
CA PHE A 80 -27.70 -3.61 -12.49
C PHE A 80 -26.88 -4.89 -12.73
N LEU A 81 -25.92 -5.21 -11.88
CA LEU A 81 -25.23 -6.52 -11.90
C LEU A 81 -25.89 -7.50 -10.92
N TYR A 82 -26.00 -8.77 -11.34
CA TYR A 82 -26.48 -9.85 -10.47
C TYR A 82 -25.48 -10.22 -9.38
N GLU A 83 -24.19 -10.07 -9.68
CA GLU A 83 -23.10 -10.36 -8.77
C GLU A 83 -22.75 -9.14 -7.92
N GLU A 84 -22.20 -9.39 -6.73
CA GLU A 84 -21.65 -8.32 -5.88
C GLU A 84 -20.38 -7.75 -6.52
N ALA A 85 -20.50 -6.57 -7.10
CA ALA A 85 -19.45 -5.89 -7.85
C ALA A 85 -19.36 -4.42 -7.43
N TYR A 86 -18.16 -3.97 -7.08
CA TYR A 86 -17.94 -2.65 -6.48
C TYR A 86 -16.88 -1.85 -7.23
N GLN A 87 -16.95 -0.53 -7.12
CA GLN A 87 -16.04 0.43 -7.74
C GLN A 87 -15.59 1.49 -6.73
N TRP A 88 -14.36 1.96 -6.87
CA TRP A 88 -13.82 3.02 -6.01
C TRP A 88 -14.32 4.40 -6.43
N TYR A 89 -14.62 4.53 -7.70
CA TYR A 89 -15.18 5.74 -8.30
C TYR A 89 -16.03 5.35 -9.49
N THR A 90 -17.02 6.18 -9.80
CA THR A 90 -17.91 5.97 -10.93
C THR A 90 -17.11 5.84 -12.23
N SER A 91 -17.26 4.69 -12.89
CA SER A 91 -16.46 4.31 -14.07
C SER A 91 -17.22 4.40 -15.37
N PHE A 92 -18.54 4.34 -15.29
CA PHE A 92 -19.45 4.28 -16.43
C PHE A 92 -20.39 5.48 -16.40
N ASP A 93 -20.62 6.08 -17.56
CA ASP A 93 -21.68 7.06 -17.72
C ASP A 93 -23.07 6.37 -17.78
N PRO A 94 -24.19 7.12 -17.84
CA PRO A 94 -25.52 6.52 -17.93
C PRO A 94 -25.77 5.68 -19.20
N LEU A 95 -24.93 5.79 -20.22
CA LEU A 95 -24.99 4.99 -21.44
C LEU A 95 -24.15 3.70 -21.33
N GLY A 96 -23.36 3.55 -20.28
CA GLY A 96 -22.47 2.41 -20.05
C GLY A 96 -21.07 2.59 -20.65
N GLU A 97 -20.74 3.80 -21.13
CA GLU A 97 -19.41 4.10 -21.68
C GLU A 97 -18.42 4.44 -20.58
N LEU A 98 -17.14 4.10 -20.79
CA LEU A 98 -16.08 4.40 -19.82
C LEU A 98 -15.85 5.91 -19.70
N ILE A 99 -15.85 6.40 -18.45
CA ILE A 99 -15.51 7.78 -18.16
C ILE A 99 -14.00 7.95 -18.26
N GLU A 100 -13.55 8.81 -19.18
CA GLU A 100 -12.12 9.06 -19.43
C GLU A 100 -11.40 9.70 -18.22
N ARG A 101 -12.10 10.57 -17.49
CA ARG A 101 -11.55 11.30 -16.33
C ARG A 101 -12.49 11.18 -15.12
N PRO A 102 -12.52 10.01 -14.46
CA PRO A 102 -13.39 9.79 -13.32
C PRO A 102 -12.90 10.59 -12.10
N ASN A 103 -13.79 10.82 -11.13
CA ASN A 103 -13.49 11.56 -9.91
C ASN A 103 -13.30 10.59 -8.72
N PRO A 104 -12.08 10.40 -8.21
CA PRO A 104 -11.82 9.49 -7.11
C PRO A 104 -12.08 10.08 -5.72
N SER A 105 -12.44 11.36 -5.60
CA SER A 105 -12.41 12.11 -4.33
C SER A 105 -13.12 11.40 -3.17
N ALA A 106 -14.31 10.83 -3.40
CA ALA A 106 -15.07 10.15 -2.34
C ALA A 106 -14.33 8.91 -1.77
N ALA A 107 -13.68 8.11 -2.62
CA ALA A 107 -12.84 7.00 -2.15
C ALA A 107 -11.60 7.49 -1.42
N ILE A 108 -11.03 8.62 -1.86
CA ILE A 108 -9.84 9.19 -1.23
C ILE A 108 -10.15 9.75 0.17
N ASP A 109 -11.31 10.37 0.35
CA ASP A 109 -11.80 10.81 1.66
C ASP A 109 -12.05 9.60 2.59
N LEU A 110 -12.75 8.57 2.10
CA LEU A 110 -12.96 7.31 2.83
C LEU A 110 -11.63 6.69 3.27
N LEU A 111 -10.67 6.54 2.35
CA LEU A 111 -9.38 5.92 2.63
C LEU A 111 -8.51 6.78 3.56
N SER A 112 -8.67 8.11 3.52
CA SER A 112 -8.02 9.02 4.47
C SER A 112 -8.53 8.82 5.89
N ASP A 113 -9.85 8.65 6.06
CA ASP A 113 -10.44 8.34 7.36
C ASP A 113 -9.99 6.97 7.87
N VAL A 114 -9.93 5.96 7.00
CA VAL A 114 -9.39 4.65 7.35
C VAL A 114 -7.92 4.76 7.77
N LEU A 115 -7.09 5.44 6.98
CA LEU A 115 -5.66 5.62 7.29
C LEU A 115 -5.46 6.33 8.63
N LYS A 116 -6.25 7.39 8.88
CA LYS A 116 -6.25 8.11 10.16
C LYS A 116 -6.62 7.19 11.31
N HIS A 117 -7.67 6.38 11.17
CA HIS A 117 -8.08 5.40 12.18
C HIS A 117 -6.97 4.36 12.44
N LEU A 118 -6.31 3.85 11.40
CA LEU A 118 -5.21 2.91 11.53
C LEU A 118 -4.04 3.49 12.32
N ILE A 119 -3.69 4.75 12.05
CA ILE A 119 -2.57 5.44 12.70
C ILE A 119 -2.91 5.82 14.13
N GLU A 120 -4.02 6.53 14.34
CA GLU A 120 -4.35 7.17 15.63
C GLU A 120 -4.99 6.20 16.62
N VAL A 121 -5.84 5.28 16.15
CA VAL A 121 -6.60 4.36 17.01
C VAL A 121 -5.93 3.00 17.06
N CYS A 122 -5.54 2.44 15.92
CA CYS A 122 -4.92 1.11 15.86
C CYS A 122 -3.41 1.12 16.13
N SER A 123 -2.80 2.30 16.28
CA SER A 123 -1.37 2.48 16.59
C SER A 123 -0.43 1.86 15.56
N TRP A 124 -0.81 1.89 14.28
CA TRP A 124 0.06 1.57 13.16
C TRP A 124 0.91 2.78 12.79
N PRO A 125 2.26 2.70 12.85
CA PRO A 125 3.11 3.74 12.28
C PRO A 125 2.89 3.82 10.76
N SER A 126 2.83 5.02 10.20
CA SER A 126 2.59 5.24 8.77
C SER A 126 3.60 4.51 7.87
N ASP A 127 4.89 4.48 8.26
CA ASP A 127 5.97 3.76 7.56
C ASP A 127 5.86 2.24 7.61
N LYS A 128 4.91 1.69 8.37
CA LYS A 128 4.62 0.26 8.46
C LYS A 128 3.33 -0.12 7.73
N ILE A 129 2.64 0.86 7.15
CA ILE A 129 1.44 0.64 6.35
C ILE A 129 1.86 0.59 4.88
N HIS A 130 1.61 -0.56 4.26
CA HIS A 130 1.89 -0.84 2.86
C HIS A 130 0.58 -0.98 2.10
N LEU A 131 0.52 -0.46 0.88
CA LEU A 131 -0.67 -0.54 0.02
C LEU A 131 -0.39 -1.47 -1.16
N PHE A 132 -1.36 -2.32 -1.48
CA PHE A 132 -1.40 -3.10 -2.70
C PHE A 132 -2.73 -2.81 -3.42
N GLY A 133 -2.66 -2.41 -4.68
CA GLY A 133 -3.85 -2.09 -5.45
C GLY A 133 -3.81 -2.61 -6.87
N PHE A 134 -4.95 -3.06 -7.37
CA PHE A 134 -5.12 -3.48 -8.77
C PHE A 134 -6.06 -2.52 -9.51
N ALA A 135 -5.66 -2.07 -10.70
CA ALA A 135 -6.44 -1.13 -11.53
C ALA A 135 -6.90 0.08 -10.70
N GLN A 136 -8.22 0.28 -10.53
CA GLN A 136 -8.77 1.33 -9.67
C GLN A 136 -8.22 1.31 -8.25
N GLY A 137 -8.05 0.13 -7.65
CA GLY A 137 -7.45 0.00 -6.33
C GLY A 137 -6.02 0.52 -6.29
N GLY A 138 -5.25 0.32 -7.37
CA GLY A 138 -3.92 0.89 -7.55
C GLY A 138 -3.97 2.41 -7.65
N THR A 139 -4.91 2.93 -8.44
CA THR A 139 -5.15 4.37 -8.56
C THR A 139 -5.45 5.02 -7.21
N VAL A 140 -6.42 4.51 -6.46
CA VAL A 140 -6.77 5.14 -5.17
C VAL A 140 -5.68 4.99 -4.12
N ALA A 141 -4.86 3.94 -4.16
CA ALA A 141 -3.66 3.84 -3.31
C ALA A 141 -2.67 4.97 -3.59
N LEU A 142 -2.44 5.27 -4.87
CA LEU A 142 -1.51 6.31 -5.30
C LEU A 142 -2.02 7.71 -4.94
N GLU A 143 -3.29 7.99 -5.25
CA GLU A 143 -3.92 9.28 -4.94
C GLU A 143 -3.96 9.54 -3.41
N LEU A 144 -4.30 8.51 -2.62
CA LEU A 144 -4.26 8.58 -1.15
C LEU A 144 -2.86 8.96 -0.66
N ALA A 145 -1.82 8.31 -1.20
CA ALA A 145 -0.44 8.59 -0.77
C ALA A 145 0.03 10.01 -1.15
N ILE A 146 -0.42 10.53 -2.29
CA ILE A 146 -0.18 11.93 -2.67
C ILE A 146 -0.89 12.88 -1.72
N GLN A 147 -2.17 12.62 -1.38
CA GLN A 147 -2.92 13.47 -0.45
C GLN A 147 -2.32 13.42 0.96
N PHE A 148 -1.97 12.22 1.45
CA PHE A 148 -1.28 12.06 2.73
C PHE A 148 0.00 12.89 2.77
N TRP A 149 0.83 12.81 1.72
CA TRP A 149 2.08 13.57 1.65
C TRP A 149 1.86 15.09 1.59
N LYS A 150 0.87 15.57 0.81
CA LYS A 150 0.49 16.99 0.79
C LYS A 150 0.14 17.49 2.19
N ASN A 151 -0.62 16.70 2.94
CA ASN A 151 -1.00 17.04 4.31
C ASN A 151 0.23 17.10 5.23
N GLN A 152 1.19 16.19 5.09
CA GLN A 152 2.44 16.21 5.86
C GLN A 152 3.29 17.45 5.58
N ILE A 153 3.45 17.85 4.31
CA ILE A 153 4.19 19.06 3.93
C ILE A 153 3.53 20.32 4.53
N ASN A 154 2.21 20.40 4.45
CA ASN A 154 1.46 21.57 4.92
C ASN A 154 1.44 21.68 6.45
N ALA A 155 1.49 20.56 7.16
CA ALA A 155 1.35 20.51 8.62
C ALA A 155 2.56 21.05 9.42
N LYS A 156 3.68 21.46 8.78
CA LYS A 156 4.93 21.93 9.45
C LYS A 156 5.32 21.05 10.66
N SER A 157 5.18 19.73 10.54
CA SER A 157 5.24 18.80 11.68
C SER A 157 6.59 18.87 12.41
N SER A 158 6.55 19.35 13.65
CA SER A 158 7.63 19.34 14.65
C SER A 158 7.63 18.08 15.51
N LYS A 159 6.88 17.03 15.13
CA LYS A 159 6.82 15.76 15.86
C LYS A 159 7.21 14.59 14.97
N SER A 160 7.99 13.69 15.57
CA SER A 160 8.67 12.49 15.05
C SER A 160 7.75 11.38 14.49
N SER A 161 6.64 11.70 13.81
CA SER A 161 5.87 10.72 13.05
C SER A 161 6.49 10.54 11.67
N SER A 162 6.60 9.30 11.19
CA SER A 162 7.11 9.05 9.84
C SER A 162 6.32 9.82 8.78
N LEU A 163 7.06 10.43 7.87
CA LEU A 163 6.56 11.32 6.82
C LEU A 163 5.98 10.58 5.61
N SER A 164 6.11 9.25 5.54
CA SER A 164 5.67 8.46 4.39
C SER A 164 4.90 7.21 4.80
N LEU A 165 4.21 6.62 3.83
CA LEU A 165 3.78 5.23 3.92
C LEU A 165 4.98 4.29 3.72
N GLY A 166 4.82 3.01 4.09
CA GLY A 166 5.88 2.00 3.98
C GLY A 166 6.24 1.66 2.53
N SER A 167 5.24 1.32 1.72
CA SER A 167 5.38 1.20 0.25
C SER A 167 4.02 1.06 -0.45
N ILE A 168 4.02 1.21 -1.78
CA ILE A 168 2.86 0.96 -2.63
C ILE A 168 3.25 -0.01 -3.74
N VAL A 169 2.43 -1.04 -3.95
CA VAL A 169 2.46 -1.86 -5.15
C VAL A 169 1.18 -1.57 -5.94
N THR A 170 1.32 -0.99 -7.13
CA THR A 170 0.21 -0.77 -8.06
C THR A 170 0.32 -1.74 -9.22
N ILE A 171 -0.73 -2.52 -9.45
CA ILE A 171 -0.86 -3.41 -10.60
C ILE A 171 -1.76 -2.70 -11.62
N SER A 172 -1.15 -2.14 -12.67
CA SER A 172 -1.83 -1.40 -13.74
C SER A 172 -2.78 -0.28 -13.27
N GLY A 173 -2.56 0.31 -12.09
CA GLY A 173 -3.31 1.47 -11.60
C GLY A 173 -2.55 2.77 -11.85
N PRO A 174 -3.04 3.69 -12.70
CA PRO A 174 -2.40 4.99 -12.94
C PRO A 174 -2.76 6.02 -11.86
N LEU A 175 -2.03 7.13 -11.80
CA LEU A 175 -2.54 8.37 -11.18
C LEU A 175 -3.57 9.01 -12.13
N LEU A 176 -4.70 9.46 -11.60
CA LEU A 176 -5.67 10.27 -12.33
C LEU A 176 -5.31 11.75 -12.26
N SER A 177 -4.75 12.17 -11.13
CA SER A 177 -4.24 13.52 -10.95
C SER A 177 -2.85 13.67 -11.54
N TYR A 178 -2.56 14.87 -12.04
CA TYR A 178 -1.18 15.23 -12.35
C TYR A 178 -0.53 15.83 -11.10
N PRO A 179 0.47 15.18 -10.49
CA PRO A 179 1.00 15.63 -9.21
C PRO A 179 1.76 16.96 -9.37
N THR A 180 1.23 18.00 -8.74
CA THR A 180 1.83 19.33 -8.62
C THR A 180 2.34 19.56 -7.20
N LEU A 181 3.34 18.77 -6.81
CA LEU A 181 3.93 18.82 -5.47
C LEU A 181 5.18 19.71 -5.44
N PRO A 182 5.44 20.48 -4.36
CA PRO A 182 6.70 21.20 -4.21
C PRO A 182 7.89 20.22 -4.07
N THR A 183 7.67 19.08 -3.43
CA THR A 183 8.62 17.97 -3.33
C THR A 183 7.89 16.64 -3.54
N PRO A 184 8.46 15.68 -4.29
CA PRO A 184 7.81 14.39 -4.50
C PRO A 184 7.70 13.58 -3.21
N SER A 185 6.69 12.71 -3.14
CA SER A 185 6.44 11.85 -1.97
C SER A 185 7.61 10.88 -1.74
N PRO A 186 8.08 10.73 -0.48
CA PRO A 186 9.13 9.77 -0.15
C PRO A 186 8.66 8.31 -0.17
N THR A 187 7.35 8.06 -0.30
CA THR A 187 6.79 6.70 -0.31
C THR A 187 7.31 5.90 -1.52
N PRO A 188 7.94 4.73 -1.34
CA PRO A 188 8.47 3.93 -2.44
C PRO A 188 7.37 3.15 -3.16
N ILE A 189 7.44 3.11 -4.49
CA ILE A 189 6.46 2.46 -5.36
C ILE A 189 7.09 1.36 -6.20
N LEU A 190 6.35 0.26 -6.34
CA LEU A 190 6.50 -0.71 -7.42
C LEU A 190 5.30 -0.61 -8.37
N ALA A 191 5.52 -0.14 -9.59
CA ALA A 191 4.54 -0.14 -10.66
C ALA A 191 4.71 -1.42 -11.49
N VAL A 192 3.76 -2.34 -11.36
CA VAL A 192 3.72 -3.58 -12.12
C VAL A 192 2.64 -3.45 -13.18
N TYR A 193 2.96 -3.70 -14.44
CA TYR A 193 1.99 -3.51 -15.51
C TYR A 193 2.28 -4.38 -16.72
N ARG A 194 1.23 -4.58 -17.52
CA ARG A 194 1.36 -4.98 -18.92
C ARG A 194 1.21 -3.73 -19.78
N PRO A 195 2.04 -3.53 -20.81
CA PRO A 195 1.92 -2.37 -21.69
C PRO A 195 0.65 -2.46 -22.56
N PRO A 196 0.18 -1.33 -23.13
CA PRO A 196 -0.81 -1.37 -24.20
C PRO A 196 -0.41 -2.35 -25.31
N PRO A 197 -1.36 -3.11 -25.90
CA PRO A 197 -2.81 -2.95 -25.82
C PRO A 197 -3.51 -3.75 -24.70
N ALA A 198 -2.79 -4.20 -23.66
CA ALA A 198 -3.44 -4.84 -22.51
C ALA A 198 -4.37 -3.86 -21.77
N ASP A 199 -5.43 -4.37 -21.14
CA ASP A 199 -6.34 -3.59 -20.30
C ASP A 199 -6.65 -4.37 -19.02
N PRO A 200 -6.34 -3.85 -17.82
CA PRO A 200 -5.72 -2.55 -17.54
C PRO A 200 -4.21 -2.52 -17.88
N SER A 201 -3.72 -1.36 -18.33
CA SER A 201 -2.30 -1.11 -18.62
C SER A 201 -1.82 0.24 -18.06
N LEU A 202 -0.50 0.45 -18.11
CA LEU A 202 0.12 1.75 -17.91
C LEU A 202 0.83 2.19 -19.19
N SER A 203 0.59 3.44 -19.58
CA SER A 203 1.29 4.13 -20.65
C SER A 203 2.59 4.76 -20.15
N GLY A 204 3.44 5.21 -21.08
CA GLY A 204 4.60 6.02 -20.72
C GLY A 204 4.24 7.34 -20.01
N GLY A 205 3.06 7.90 -20.32
CA GLY A 205 2.54 9.10 -19.66
C GLY A 205 2.23 8.85 -18.19
N ASP A 206 1.61 7.71 -17.89
CA ASP A 206 1.26 7.31 -16.51
C ASP A 206 2.52 7.11 -15.67
N LEU A 207 3.52 6.41 -16.22
CA LEU A 207 4.80 6.22 -15.56
C LEU A 207 5.54 7.54 -15.33
N THR A 208 5.42 8.49 -16.26
CA THR A 208 5.97 9.85 -16.10
C THR A 208 5.26 10.59 -14.97
N ALA A 209 3.94 10.48 -14.86
CA ALA A 209 3.19 11.08 -13.76
C ALA A 209 3.61 10.49 -12.41
N LEU A 210 3.79 9.16 -12.31
CA LEU A 210 4.29 8.50 -11.10
C LEU A 210 5.67 9.05 -10.68
N LYS A 211 6.61 9.16 -11.63
CA LYS A 211 7.96 9.68 -11.36
C LYS A 211 7.98 11.16 -10.96
N LYS A 212 6.94 11.93 -11.30
CA LYS A 212 6.76 13.30 -10.82
C LYS A 212 6.18 13.34 -9.41
N GLY A 213 5.30 12.38 -9.08
CA GLY A 213 4.64 12.32 -7.78
C GLY A 213 5.50 11.72 -6.66
N PHE A 214 6.44 10.83 -6.99
CA PHE A 214 7.15 10.02 -6.01
C PHE A 214 8.66 9.95 -6.27
N ASN A 215 9.45 9.96 -5.20
CA ASN A 215 10.92 9.92 -5.27
C ASN A 215 11.47 8.57 -5.75
N THR A 216 10.79 7.47 -5.41
CA THR A 216 11.26 6.12 -5.74
C THR A 216 10.15 5.36 -6.47
N VAL A 217 10.32 5.18 -7.76
CA VAL A 217 9.41 4.39 -8.62
C VAL A 217 10.22 3.29 -9.30
N LYS A 218 9.98 2.03 -8.91
CA LYS A 218 10.48 0.84 -9.61
C LYS A 218 9.39 0.36 -10.57
N GLU A 219 9.79 -0.06 -11.76
CA GLU A 219 8.86 -0.54 -12.79
C GLU A 219 9.10 -2.02 -13.08
N VAL A 220 8.02 -2.77 -13.23
CA VAL A 220 8.04 -4.18 -13.63
C VAL A 220 7.08 -4.37 -14.79
N LYS A 221 7.64 -4.61 -15.96
CA LYS A 221 6.88 -4.90 -17.17
C LYS A 221 6.68 -6.41 -17.30
N LEU A 222 5.44 -6.87 -17.17
CA LEU A 222 5.08 -8.29 -17.33
C LEU A 222 5.01 -8.67 -18.82
N GLN A 223 5.45 -9.88 -19.15
CA GLN A 223 5.59 -10.39 -20.52
C GLN A 223 4.45 -11.34 -20.95
N SER A 224 3.68 -11.87 -19.99
CA SER A 224 2.70 -12.93 -20.27
C SER A 224 1.47 -12.44 -21.03
N ARG A 225 0.82 -13.37 -21.75
CA ARG A 225 -0.42 -13.14 -22.47
C ARG A 225 -1.60 -13.22 -21.49
N GLY A 226 -2.24 -12.09 -21.22
CA GLY A 226 -3.52 -12.03 -20.51
C GLY A 226 -3.66 -10.73 -19.71
N PRO A 227 -4.85 -10.11 -19.68
CA PRO A 227 -5.12 -8.98 -18.80
C PRO A 227 -5.14 -9.40 -17.33
N GLY A 228 -5.03 -8.43 -16.42
CA GLY A 228 -5.33 -8.63 -15.01
C GLY A 228 -4.14 -8.83 -14.08
N MET A 229 -4.36 -9.57 -13.00
CA MET A 229 -3.40 -9.76 -11.91
C MET A 229 -2.19 -10.65 -12.32
N PRO A 230 -1.05 -10.56 -11.61
CA PRO A 230 0.02 -11.55 -11.72
C PRO A 230 -0.50 -12.96 -11.43
N SER A 231 -0.15 -13.91 -12.28
CA SER A 231 -0.75 -15.25 -12.32
C SER A 231 0.26 -16.39 -12.12
N SER A 232 1.55 -16.11 -12.32
CA SER A 232 2.62 -17.09 -12.16
C SER A 232 3.60 -16.68 -11.06
N LYS A 233 4.36 -17.67 -10.57
CA LYS A 233 5.45 -17.42 -9.62
C LYS A 233 6.45 -16.39 -10.16
N ASP A 234 6.74 -16.43 -11.45
CA ASP A 234 7.68 -15.51 -12.10
C ASP A 234 7.16 -14.08 -12.14
N GLU A 235 5.84 -13.89 -12.30
CA GLU A 235 5.23 -12.56 -12.24
C GLU A 235 5.14 -12.01 -10.81
N TRP A 236 5.00 -12.89 -9.82
CA TRP A 236 4.97 -12.52 -8.40
C TRP A 236 6.36 -12.31 -7.79
N GLU A 237 7.40 -12.96 -8.34
CA GLU A 237 8.79 -12.84 -7.86
C GLU A 237 9.25 -11.40 -7.64
N PRO A 238 9.12 -10.47 -8.61
CA PRO A 238 9.59 -9.10 -8.41
C PRO A 238 8.80 -8.34 -7.35
N ILE A 239 7.53 -8.69 -7.12
CA ILE A 239 6.69 -8.11 -6.06
C ILE A 239 7.17 -8.61 -4.70
N MET A 240 7.40 -9.91 -4.56
CA MET A 240 7.93 -10.50 -3.33
C MET A 240 9.32 -9.97 -3.00
N ARG A 241 10.17 -9.79 -4.02
CA ARG A 241 11.48 -9.16 -3.87
C ARG A 241 11.35 -7.73 -3.36
N PHE A 242 10.48 -6.93 -3.96
CA PHE A 242 10.23 -5.57 -3.49
C PHE A 242 9.77 -5.54 -2.03
N TRP A 243 8.84 -6.40 -1.62
CA TRP A 243 8.43 -6.47 -0.22
C TRP A 243 9.54 -6.95 0.71
N SER A 244 10.42 -7.86 0.26
CA SER A 244 11.56 -8.29 1.07
C SER A 244 12.53 -7.14 1.43
N GLU A 245 12.59 -6.10 0.59
CA GLU A 245 13.40 -4.90 0.82
C GLU A 245 12.68 -3.84 1.68
N ARG A 246 11.34 -3.90 1.77
CA ARG A 246 10.50 -2.81 2.34
C ARG A 246 9.80 -3.17 3.63
N LEU A 247 9.40 -4.43 3.80
CA LEU A 247 8.79 -4.89 5.03
C LEU A 247 9.81 -4.87 6.15
N SER A 248 9.41 -4.26 7.25
CA SER A 248 10.23 -4.21 8.46
C SER A 248 10.23 -5.55 9.16
N ARG A 249 11.29 -5.80 9.93
CA ARG A 249 11.38 -6.97 10.80
C ARG A 249 11.73 -6.51 12.19
N ARG A 250 10.87 -6.84 13.14
CA ARG A 250 11.19 -6.76 14.55
C ARG A 250 12.16 -7.90 14.86
N GLN A 251 13.38 -7.55 15.27
CA GLN A 251 14.27 -8.53 15.88
C GLN A 251 13.67 -8.96 17.21
N VAL A 252 13.54 -10.26 17.41
CA VAL A 252 13.18 -10.81 18.71
C VAL A 252 14.46 -10.82 19.53
N ASP A 253 14.52 -10.01 20.59
CA ASP A 253 15.63 -10.04 21.55
C ASP A 253 15.84 -11.48 22.03
N GLY A 254 17.03 -12.04 21.75
CA GLY A 254 17.40 -13.40 22.15
C GLY A 254 18.14 -14.24 21.11
N VAL A 255 18.23 -13.80 19.84
CA VAL A 255 19.09 -14.46 18.84
C VAL A 255 20.42 -13.72 18.78
N TYR A 256 21.34 -14.08 19.68
CA TYR A 256 22.74 -13.68 19.54
C TYR A 256 23.31 -14.42 18.33
N GLU A 257 23.64 -13.69 17.27
CA GLU A 257 24.48 -14.21 16.20
C GLU A 257 25.87 -14.46 16.82
N VAL A 258 26.19 -15.73 17.10
CA VAL A 258 27.53 -16.10 17.56
C VAL A 258 28.47 -15.92 16.38
N MET A 259 29.08 -14.74 16.27
CA MET A 259 30.27 -14.59 15.44
C MET A 259 31.36 -15.46 16.08
N SER A 260 31.52 -16.67 15.54
CA SER A 260 32.62 -17.56 15.88
C SER A 260 33.94 -16.82 15.66
N GLY A 261 34.65 -16.57 16.75
CA GLY A 261 35.86 -15.78 16.76
C GLY A 261 36.97 -16.35 15.87
N LEU A 262 37.55 -15.47 15.07
CA LEU A 262 38.94 -15.60 14.64
C LEU A 262 39.79 -14.87 15.68
N GLY A 263 40.29 -15.63 16.65
CA GLY A 263 41.35 -15.14 17.54
C GLY A 263 42.63 -14.87 16.74
N PRO A 264 43.42 -13.85 17.12
CA PRO A 264 44.66 -13.55 16.43
C PRO A 264 45.70 -14.62 16.73
N ARG A 265 46.37 -15.10 15.68
CA ARG A 265 47.73 -15.66 15.77
C ARG A 265 48.69 -14.68 15.15
#